data_AF-A0A2E2T9U8-F1
#
_entry.id   AF-A0A2E2T9U8-F1
#
_cell.length_a   1.000
_cell.length_b   1.000
_cell.length_c   1.000
_cell.angle_alpha   90.00
_cell.angle_beta   90.00
_cell.angle_gamma   90.00
#
_symmetry.space_group_name_H-M   'P 1'
#
loop_
_entity.id
_entity.type
_entity.pdbx_description
1 polymer ?
#
loop_
_entity_poly.entity_id
_entity_poly.type
_entity_poly.pdbx_seq_one_letter_code
_entity_poly.pdbx_strand_id
1 'polypeptide(L)'
;MQTVIILVLIGFVAGALSGLFGIGGGVVMVPAMVVLLGMTQHNAQGTSIGLMLLPIGGLAAYNYYAQGQLNVKYGAIIAVAFFVGGYFGSKMSLGISEVWLKRAFGILMLFIAVKMIASK
;
A
#
# COMPACT_ATOMS: atom_id res chain seq x y z
N MET A 1 -16.12 -17.35 -10.29
CA MET A 1 -15.67 -16.46 -11.40
C MET A 1 -15.68 -14.98 -11.02
N GLN A 2 -16.76 -14.45 -10.43
CA GLN A 2 -16.87 -13.02 -10.06
C GLN A 2 -15.72 -12.50 -9.16
N THR A 3 -15.34 -13.23 -8.11
CA THR A 3 -14.25 -12.83 -7.20
C THR A 3 -12.91 -12.66 -7.91
N VAL A 4 -12.57 -13.58 -8.83
CA VAL A 4 -11.30 -13.54 -9.58
C VAL A 4 -11.24 -12.29 -10.45
N ILE A 5 -12.35 -11.94 -11.12
CA ILE A 5 -12.44 -10.72 -11.94
C ILE A 5 -12.22 -9.48 -11.06
N ILE A 6 -12.86 -9.41 -9.89
CA ILE A 6 -12.67 -8.29 -8.95
C ILE A 6 -11.20 -8.19 -8.51
N LEU A 7 -10.57 -9.31 -8.15
CA LEU A 7 -9.16 -9.33 -7.74
C LEU A 7 -8.22 -8.88 -8.86
N VAL A 8 -8.46 -9.31 -10.10
CA VAL A 8 -7.69 -8.87 -11.27
C VAL A 8 -7.82 -7.36 -11.48
N LEU A 9 -9.03 -6.82 -11.40
CA LEU A 9 -9.28 -5.38 -11.52
C LEU A 9 -8.60 -4.59 -10.40
N ILE A 10 -8.71 -5.06 -9.15
CA ILE A 10 -8.03 -4.45 -8.01
C ILE A 10 -6.52 -4.43 -8.25
N GLY A 11 -5.93 -5.55 -8.67
CA GLY A 11 -4.50 -5.65 -8.93
C GLY A 11 -4.04 -4.73 -10.06
N PHE A 12 -4.77 -4.66 -11.17
CA PHE A 12 -4.43 -3.80 -12.29
C PHE A 12 -4.50 -2.31 -11.91
N VAL A 13 -5.60 -1.88 -11.29
CA VAL A 13 -5.80 -0.48 -10.88
C VAL A 13 -4.78 -0.10 -9.80
N ALA A 14 -4.59 -0.94 -8.78
CA ALA A 14 -3.61 -0.68 -7.73
C ALA A 14 -2.17 -0.64 -8.27
N GLY A 15 -1.82 -1.54 -9.19
CA GLY A 15 -0.50 -1.57 -9.83
C GLY A 15 -0.24 -0.32 -10.67
N ALA A 16 -1.18 0.07 -11.53
CA ALA A 16 -1.08 1.27 -12.35
C ALA A 16 -0.91 2.53 -11.50
N LEU A 17 -1.75 2.70 -10.47
CA LEU A 17 -1.68 3.86 -9.57
C LEU A 17 -0.41 3.84 -8.69
N SER A 18 0.06 2.65 -8.30
CA SER A 18 1.33 2.51 -7.58
C SER A 18 2.52 2.90 -8.45
N GLY A 19 2.53 2.55 -9.72
CA GLY A 19 3.57 2.96 -10.67
C GLY A 19 3.54 4.46 -10.96
N LEU A 20 2.34 5.05 -11.06
CA LEU A 20 2.16 6.47 -11.35
C LEU A 20 2.52 7.38 -10.17
N PHE A 21 2.08 7.02 -8.96
CA PHE A 21 2.20 7.87 -7.77
C PHE A 21 3.24 7.40 -6.75
N GLY A 22 3.79 6.20 -6.89
CA GLY A 22 4.78 5.64 -5.95
C GLY A 22 4.22 5.23 -4.57
N ILE A 23 2.90 5.19 -4.39
CA ILE A 23 2.25 5.01 -3.07
C ILE A 23 2.10 3.54 -2.60
N GLY A 24 2.55 2.56 -3.39
CA GLY A 24 2.53 1.14 -3.01
C GLY A 24 1.18 0.42 -3.16
N GLY A 25 0.17 0.99 -3.82
CA GLY A 25 -1.08 0.29 -4.19
C GLY A 25 -2.06 -0.04 -3.05
N GLY A 26 -1.64 -0.03 -1.78
CA GLY A 26 -2.48 -0.43 -0.62
C GLY A 26 -3.62 0.51 -0.33
N VAL A 27 -3.40 1.79 -0.64
CA VAL A 27 -4.44 2.83 -0.60
C VAL A 27 -5.65 2.43 -1.45
N VAL A 28 -5.44 1.63 -2.50
CA VAL A 28 -6.49 1.12 -3.38
C VAL A 28 -6.91 -0.29 -2.97
N MET A 29 -5.95 -1.20 -2.78
CA MET A 29 -6.21 -2.62 -2.52
C MET A 29 -7.01 -2.84 -1.23
N VAL A 30 -6.62 -2.19 -0.12
CA VAL A 30 -7.26 -2.41 1.19
C VAL A 30 -8.74 -2.00 1.19
N PRO A 31 -9.13 -0.76 0.82
CA PRO A 31 -10.54 -0.39 0.80
C PRO A 31 -11.33 -1.18 -0.24
N ALA A 32 -10.74 -1.51 -1.40
CA ALA A 32 -11.44 -2.30 -2.42
C ALA A 32 -11.75 -3.73 -1.92
N MET A 33 -10.80 -4.39 -1.25
CA MET A 33 -11.03 -5.70 -0.65
C MET A 33 -12.06 -5.67 0.49
N VAL A 34 -12.03 -4.63 1.33
CA VAL A 34 -13.01 -4.48 2.42
C VAL A 34 -14.41 -4.23 1.87
N VAL A 35 -14.56 -3.31 0.91
CA VAL A 35 -15.87 -2.87 0.42
C VAL A 35 -16.46 -3.85 -0.60
N LEU A 36 -15.65 -4.36 -1.53
CA LEU A 36 -16.14 -5.19 -2.65
C LEU A 36 -16.15 -6.68 -2.32
N LEU A 37 -15.25 -7.14 -1.43
CA LEU A 37 -15.11 -8.56 -1.08
C LEU A 37 -15.51 -8.86 0.37
N GLY A 38 -15.87 -7.85 1.16
CA GLY A 38 -16.30 -8.03 2.55
C GLY A 38 -15.18 -8.53 3.47
N MET A 39 -13.91 -8.34 3.09
CA MET A 39 -12.79 -8.77 3.91
C MET A 39 -12.69 -7.93 5.19
N THR A 40 -12.25 -8.57 6.28
CA THR A 40 -11.88 -7.85 7.51
C THR A 40 -10.71 -6.91 7.25
N GLN A 41 -10.59 -5.86 8.07
CA GLN A 41 -9.51 -4.87 7.90
C GLN A 41 -8.13 -5.53 8.00
N HIS A 42 -7.95 -6.45 8.96
CA HIS A 42 -6.68 -7.18 9.13
C HIS A 42 -6.37 -8.08 7.94
N ASN A 43 -7.35 -8.81 7.40
CA ASN A 43 -7.12 -9.69 6.25
C ASN A 43 -6.77 -8.87 5.02
N ALA A 44 -7.54 -7.81 4.72
CA ALA A 44 -7.27 -6.95 3.57
C ALA A 44 -5.88 -6.29 3.67
N GLN A 45 -5.50 -5.81 4.84
CA GLN A 45 -4.19 -5.18 5.06
C GLN A 45 -3.05 -6.19 4.97
N GLY A 46 -3.18 -7.37 5.58
CA GLY A 46 -2.19 -8.44 5.52
C GLY A 46 -1.97 -8.94 4.09
N THR A 47 -3.06 -9.21 3.35
CA THR A 47 -3.00 -9.58 1.94
C THR A 47 -2.33 -8.50 1.11
N SER A 48 -2.70 -7.23 1.32
CA SER A 48 -2.09 -6.12 0.57
C SER A 48 -0.59 -6.03 0.81
N ILE A 49 -0.13 -6.06 2.08
CA ILE A 49 1.30 -5.98 2.43
C ILE A 49 2.09 -7.15 1.81
N GLY A 50 1.56 -8.37 1.90
CA GLY A 50 2.20 -9.55 1.32
C GLY A 50 2.40 -9.46 -0.20
N LEU A 51 1.49 -8.76 -0.89
CA LEU A 51 1.51 -8.63 -2.35
C LEU A 51 2.21 -7.36 -2.86
N MET A 52 2.56 -6.40 -1.99
CA MET A 52 3.20 -5.14 -2.40
C MET A 52 4.68 -5.29 -2.77
N LEU A 53 5.42 -6.14 -2.04
CA LEU A 53 6.88 -6.08 -2.01
C LEU A 53 7.55 -6.60 -3.30
N LEU A 54 7.06 -7.71 -3.86
CA LEU A 54 7.73 -8.37 -5.00
C LEU A 54 7.12 -8.02 -6.38
N PRO A 55 5.81 -8.15 -6.62
CA PRO A 55 5.23 -7.95 -7.96
C PRO A 55 5.10 -6.49 -8.38
N ILE A 56 4.67 -5.61 -7.46
CA ILE A 56 4.29 -4.22 -7.79
C ILE A 56 5.52 -3.31 -7.73
N GLY A 57 6.26 -3.36 -6.61
CA GLY A 57 7.41 -2.48 -6.39
C GLY A 57 8.56 -2.74 -7.37
N GLY A 58 8.81 -4.01 -7.73
CA GLY A 58 10.00 -4.41 -8.51
C GLY A 58 10.04 -3.80 -9.92
N LEU A 59 8.98 -3.97 -10.71
CA LEU A 59 8.93 -3.47 -12.09
C LEU A 59 8.90 -1.93 -12.15
N ALA A 60 8.16 -1.29 -11.24
CA ALA A 60 8.15 0.16 -11.14
C ALA A 60 9.53 0.70 -10.74
N ALA A 61 10.18 0.11 -9.72
CA ALA A 61 11.52 0.50 -9.30
C ALA A 61 12.56 0.31 -10.41
N TYR A 62 12.44 -0.75 -11.21
CA TYR A 62 13.31 -0.94 -12.38
C TYR A 62 13.19 0.20 -13.39
N ASN A 63 11.96 0.64 -13.71
CA ASN A 63 11.77 1.78 -14.62
C ASN A 63 12.39 3.07 -14.06
N TYR A 64 12.22 3.35 -12.77
CA TYR A 64 12.85 4.51 -12.14
C TYR A 64 14.38 4.40 -12.07
N TYR A 65 14.90 3.19 -11.85
CA TYR A 65 16.35 2.92 -11.87
C TYR A 65 16.93 3.12 -13.26
N ALA A 66 16.29 2.57 -14.30
CA ALA A 66 16.72 2.70 -15.68
C ALA A 66 16.73 4.17 -16.16
N GLN A 67 15.87 5.02 -15.59
CA GLN A 67 15.82 6.47 -15.86
C GLN A 67 16.73 7.31 -14.95
N GLY A 68 17.57 6.66 -14.12
CA GLY A 68 18.48 7.34 -13.20
C GLY A 68 17.79 8.09 -12.04
N GLN A 69 16.51 7.84 -11.80
CA GLN A 69 15.70 8.53 -10.77
C GLN A 69 15.71 7.80 -9.42
N LEU A 70 16.27 6.58 -9.36
CA LEU A 70 16.36 5.81 -8.12
C LEU A 70 17.68 6.10 -7.39
N ASN A 71 17.61 6.79 -6.25
CA ASN A 71 18.74 6.87 -5.33
C ASN A 71 18.85 5.56 -4.53
N VAL A 72 19.73 4.66 -4.98
CA VAL A 72 19.90 3.32 -4.39
C VAL A 72 20.37 3.39 -2.94
N LYS A 73 21.24 4.35 -2.59
CA LYS A 73 21.76 4.49 -1.21
C LYS A 73 20.63 4.86 -0.25
N TYR A 74 19.81 5.85 -0.60
CA TYR A 74 18.68 6.26 0.24
C TYR A 74 17.63 5.16 0.28
N GLY A 75 17.34 4.54 -0.86
CA GLY A 75 16.44 3.39 -0.95
C GLY A 75 16.85 2.23 -0.03
N ALA A 76 18.13 1.88 0.02
CA ALA A 76 18.64 0.81 0.88
C ALA A 76 18.48 1.14 2.38
N ILE A 77 18.81 2.37 2.80
CA ILE A 77 18.64 2.80 4.19
C ILE A 77 17.16 2.75 4.59
N ILE A 78 16.28 3.28 3.72
CA ILE A 78 14.84 3.26 3.94
C ILE A 78 14.33 1.81 3.99
N ALA A 79 14.81 0.92 3.11
CA ALA A 79 14.38 -0.48 3.09
C ALA A 79 14.68 -1.22 4.40
N VAL A 80 15.87 -1.00 4.99
CA VAL A 80 16.23 -1.58 6.30
C VAL A 80 15.33 -1.04 7.41
N ALA A 81 15.18 0.28 7.49
CA ALA A 81 14.31 0.91 8.49
C ALA A 81 12.84 0.47 8.31
N PHE A 82 12.39 0.35 7.07
CA PHE A 82 11.04 -0.10 6.70
C PHE A 82 10.80 -1.55 7.12
N PHE A 83 11.78 -2.43 6.96
CA PHE A 83 11.66 -3.83 7.39
C PHE A 83 11.40 -3.94 8.90
N VAL A 84 12.20 -3.19 9.69
CA VAL A 84 12.05 -3.16 11.16
C VAL A 84 10.73 -2.49 11.57
N GLY A 85 10.41 -1.33 10.99
CA GLY A 85 9.19 -0.59 11.29
C GLY A 85 7.93 -1.35 10.89
N GLY A 86 7.95 -2.06 9.76
CA GLY A 86 6.85 -2.91 9.31
C GLY A 86 6.60 -4.10 10.24
N TYR A 87 7.66 -4.74 10.75
CA TYR A 87 7.53 -5.80 11.73
C TYR A 87 6.84 -5.32 13.02
N PHE A 88 7.34 -4.24 13.65
CA PHE A 88 6.73 -3.73 14.87
C PHE A 88 5.35 -3.11 14.63
N GLY A 89 5.17 -2.38 13.54
CA GLY A 89 3.91 -1.77 13.17
C GLY A 89 2.80 -2.79 12.91
N SER A 90 3.11 -3.90 12.22
CA SER A 90 2.17 -5.00 12.03
C SER A 90 1.80 -5.68 13.35
N LYS A 91 2.78 -5.92 14.23
CA LYS A 91 2.54 -6.49 15.56
C LYS A 91 1.61 -5.62 16.41
N MET A 92 1.79 -4.31 16.37
CA MET A 92 0.88 -3.36 17.04
C MET A 92 -0.51 -3.37 16.40
N SER A 93 -0.59 -3.35 15.07
CA SER A 93 -1.85 -3.32 14.32
C SER A 93 -2.74 -4.53 14.61
N LEU A 94 -2.15 -5.72 14.77
CA LEU A 94 -2.89 -6.94 15.12
C LEU A 94 -3.59 -6.88 16.49
N GLY A 95 -3.16 -6.00 17.40
CA GLY A 95 -3.80 -5.77 18.69
C GLY A 95 -4.88 -4.69 18.69
N ILE A 96 -5.07 -3.96 17.59
CA ILE A 96 -6.03 -2.87 17.47
C ILE A 96 -7.32 -3.42 16.85
N SER A 97 -8.49 -2.98 17.33
CA SER A 97 -9.76 -3.40 16.75
C SER A 97 -9.93 -2.91 15.31
N GLU A 98 -10.63 -3.69 14.48
CA GLU A 98 -10.83 -3.36 13.06
C GLU A 98 -11.44 -1.97 12.83
N VAL A 99 -12.37 -1.56 13.71
CA VAL A 99 -13.03 -0.25 13.63
C VAL A 99 -12.02 0.87 13.82
N TRP A 100 -11.15 0.77 14.81
CA TRP A 100 -10.12 1.78 15.08
C TRP A 100 -9.06 1.80 14.00
N LEU A 101 -8.65 0.63 13.50
CA LEU A 101 -7.67 0.53 12.42
C LEU A 101 -8.21 1.14 11.11
N LYS A 102 -9.47 0.86 10.77
CA LYS A 102 -10.16 1.45 9.61
C LYS A 102 -10.28 2.97 9.74
N ARG A 103 -10.67 3.47 10.92
CA ARG A 103 -10.76 4.93 11.19
C ARG A 103 -9.40 5.60 11.10
N ALA A 104 -8.37 5.03 11.71
CA ALA A 104 -7.02 5.55 11.68
C ALA A 104 -6.48 5.62 10.24
N PHE A 105 -6.68 4.56 9.45
CA PHE A 105 -6.30 4.55 8.03
C PHE A 105 -7.03 5.62 7.23
N GLY A 106 -8.35 5.76 7.41
CA GLY A 106 -9.15 6.79 6.75
C GLY A 106 -8.72 8.22 7.11
N ILE A 107 -8.47 8.49 8.39
CA ILE A 107 -7.98 9.80 8.86
C ILE A 107 -6.60 10.11 8.25
N LEU A 108 -5.69 9.13 8.23
CA LEU A 108 -4.38 9.29 7.61
C LEU A 108 -4.50 9.63 6.12
N MET A 109 -5.38 8.94 5.39
CA MET A 109 -5.62 9.22 3.98
C MET A 109 -6.18 10.63 3.76
N LEU A 110 -7.15 11.05 4.58
CA LEU A 110 -7.71 12.40 4.50
C LEU A 110 -6.65 13.47 4.79
N PHE A 111 -5.82 13.25 5.81
CA PHE A 111 -4.71 14.14 6.15
C PHE A 111 -3.72 14.27 4.98
N ILE A 112 -3.30 13.15 4.38
CA ILE A 112 -2.40 13.15 3.23
C ILE A 112 -3.03 13.90 2.06
N ALA A 113 -4.30 13.65 1.75
CA ALA A 113 -5.02 14.32 0.67
C ALA A 113 -5.07 15.84 0.87
N VAL A 114 -5.49 16.30 2.05
CA VAL A 114 -5.53 17.73 2.39
C VAL A 114 -4.15 18.34 2.29
N LYS A 115 -3.12 17.69 2.86
CA LYS A 115 -1.74 18.19 2.82
C LYS A 115 -1.23 18.34 1.39
N MET A 116 -1.49 17.37 0.51
CA MET A 116 -1.04 17.42 -0.88
C MET A 116 -1.76 18.50 -1.70
N ILE A 117 -3.04 18.75 -1.43
CA ILE A 117 -3.80 19.81 -2.10
C ILE A 117 -3.37 21.20 -1.59
N ALA A 118 -3.09 21.31 -0.29
CA ALA A 118 -2.72 22.57 0.34
C ALA A 118 -1.22 22.90 0.25
N SER A 119 -0.37 21.95 -0.15
CA SER A 119 1.05 22.20 -0.38
C SER A 119 1.23 23.08 -1.61
N LYS A 120 2.03 24.15 -1.48
CA LYS A 120 2.40 25.05 -2.58
C LYS A 120 3.26 24.38 -3.63
#